data_AF-A0A8T7JVC3-F1
#
_entry.id   AF-A0A8T7JVC3-F1
#
_cell.length_a   1.000
_cell.length_b   1.000
_cell.length_c   1.000
_cell.angle_alpha   90.00
_cell.angle_beta   90.00
_cell.angle_gamma   90.00
#
_symmetry.space_group_name_H-M   'P 1'
#
loop_
_entity.id
_entity.type
_entity.pdbx_description
1 polymer ?
#
loop_
_entity_poly.entity_id
_entity_poly.type
_entity_poly.pdbx_seq_one_letter_code
_entity_poly.pdbx_strand_id
1 'polypeptide(L)'
;MTDDVKRYIYGALIVFLVGVLAWVGFVFVNACGFSFSCARGNALPETTPIPTLIPATLPAMPMDSAPAKANASDECYAAGADLVGAWVEAGAPESDPFEFTDTNGVTCEATFEEVLPLFTQSNLWYSGSLSCSSCHSVTLAVSPAQLDMSSYEGILAGSRREDDAPKGTDILGGGNWKLSLLYQFLAETQPEVPGHDAALSSDLMVYAGTPVPEETTP
;
A
#
# COMPACT_ATOMS: atom_id res chain seq x y z
N MET A 1 46.62 0.79 -47.52
CA MET A 1 45.62 1.88 -47.38
C MET A 1 46.19 3.10 -48.07
N THR A 2 45.62 3.51 -49.19
CA THR A 2 46.02 4.72 -49.94
C THR A 2 45.87 5.95 -49.05
N ASP A 3 46.78 6.91 -49.18
CA ASP A 3 46.83 8.09 -48.30
C ASP A 3 45.55 8.94 -48.37
N ASP A 4 44.84 8.87 -49.50
CA ASP A 4 43.53 9.50 -49.67
C ASP A 4 42.47 8.92 -48.73
N VAL A 5 42.44 7.60 -48.54
CA VAL A 5 41.47 6.93 -47.65
C VAL A 5 41.74 7.30 -46.20
N LYS A 6 43.01 7.39 -45.78
CA LYS A 6 43.39 7.88 -44.45
C LYS A 6 42.92 9.31 -44.23
N ARG A 7 43.10 10.18 -45.22
CA ARG A 7 42.67 11.58 -45.17
C ARG A 7 41.16 11.71 -44.99
N TYR A 8 40.37 10.90 -45.69
CA TYR A 8 38.91 10.90 -45.53
C TYR A 8 38.48 10.37 -44.17
N ILE A 9 39.10 9.29 -43.67
CA ILE A 9 38.78 8.72 -42.35
C ILE A 9 39.12 9.72 -41.24
N TYR A 10 40.31 10.31 -41.25
CA TYR A 10 40.69 11.33 -40.27
C TYR A 10 39.82 12.59 -40.39
N GLY A 11 39.48 13.00 -41.61
CA GLY A 11 38.55 14.12 -41.83
C GLY A 11 37.18 13.88 -41.21
N ALA A 12 36.61 12.69 -41.43
CA ALA A 12 35.32 12.32 -40.86
C ALA A 12 35.36 12.23 -39.33
N LEU A 13 36.42 11.65 -38.77
CA LEU A 13 36.61 11.56 -37.31
C LEU A 13 36.73 12.95 -36.67
N ILE A 14 37.49 13.86 -37.27
CA ILE A 14 37.65 15.23 -36.78
C ILE A 14 36.31 15.96 -36.81
N VAL A 15 35.58 15.90 -37.93
CA VAL A 15 34.27 16.54 -38.05
C VAL A 15 33.27 15.98 -37.04
N PHE A 16 33.25 14.66 -36.86
CA PHE A 16 32.38 14.01 -35.88
C PHE A 16 32.71 14.46 -34.45
N LEU A 17 33.98 14.45 -34.05
CA LEU A 17 34.40 14.87 -32.71
C LEU A 17 34.10 16.35 -32.45
N VAL A 18 34.37 17.22 -33.43
CA VAL A 18 34.02 18.65 -33.32
C VAL A 18 32.50 18.84 -33.22
N GLY A 19 31.72 18.08 -34.01
CA GLY A 19 30.27 18.09 -33.95
C GLY A 19 29.71 17.67 -32.59
N VAL A 20 30.26 16.60 -32.00
CA VAL A 20 29.87 16.13 -30.66
C VAL A 20 30.21 17.16 -29.60
N LEU A 21 31.42 17.74 -29.64
CA LEU A 21 31.83 18.78 -28.68
C LEU A 21 30.96 20.04 -28.79
N ALA A 22 30.63 20.45 -30.02
CA ALA A 22 29.73 21.58 -30.26
C ALA A 22 28.30 21.27 -29.75
N TRP A 23 27.79 20.07 -29.98
CA TRP A 23 26.47 19.64 -29.50
C TRP A 23 26.41 19.60 -27.97
N VAL A 24 27.38 18.97 -27.32
CA VAL A 24 27.47 18.91 -25.85
C VAL A 24 27.59 20.32 -25.27
N GLY A 25 28.41 21.18 -25.87
CA GLY A 25 28.52 22.59 -25.49
C GLY A 25 27.19 23.33 -25.65
N PHE A 26 26.46 23.11 -26.75
CA PHE A 26 25.14 23.70 -26.97
C PHE A 26 24.14 23.25 -25.90
N VAL A 27 24.04 21.95 -25.61
CA VAL A 27 23.16 21.42 -24.57
C VAL A 27 23.53 22.00 -23.20
N PHE A 28 24.82 22.07 -22.88
CA PHE A 28 25.32 22.65 -21.63
C PHE A 28 24.95 24.12 -21.51
N VAL A 29 25.20 24.95 -22.53
CA VAL A 29 24.91 26.39 -22.50
C VAL A 29 23.40 26.65 -22.44
N ASN A 30 22.58 25.85 -23.14
CA ASN A 30 21.12 25.97 -23.04
C ASN A 30 20.59 25.59 -21.66
N ALA A 31 21.20 24.60 -21.01
CA ALA A 31 20.76 24.14 -19.69
C ALA A 31 21.31 24.98 -18.52
N CYS A 32 22.54 25.45 -18.65
CA CYS A 32 23.35 26.01 -17.55
C CYS A 32 23.86 27.44 -17.80
N GLY A 33 23.66 28.00 -18.99
CA GLY A 33 24.24 29.29 -19.39
C GLY A 33 25.76 29.24 -19.58
N PHE A 34 26.43 30.39 -19.39
CA PHE A 34 27.91 30.49 -19.42
C PHE A 34 28.57 30.28 -18.04
N SER A 35 27.81 29.80 -17.05
CA SER A 35 28.35 29.54 -15.70
C SER A 35 28.93 28.13 -15.61
N PHE A 36 30.10 28.00 -14.98
CA PHE A 36 30.67 26.71 -14.61
C PHE A 36 30.00 26.08 -13.37
N SER A 37 29.00 26.74 -12.77
CA SER A 37 28.30 26.30 -11.55
C SER A 37 26.96 25.62 -11.84
N CYS A 38 26.91 24.66 -12.77
CA CYS A 38 25.65 23.99 -13.12
C CYS A 38 25.18 23.01 -12.02
N ALA A 39 24.61 23.57 -10.95
CA ALA A 39 23.91 22.84 -9.92
C ALA A 39 22.44 22.66 -10.31
N ARG A 40 22.19 21.77 -11.29
CA ARG A 40 20.85 21.19 -11.53
C ARG A 40 20.73 19.82 -10.87
N GLY A 41 21.43 19.60 -9.77
CA GLY A 41 20.97 18.71 -8.72
C GLY A 41 20.15 19.59 -7.79
N ASN A 42 18.83 19.54 -7.96
CA ASN A 42 17.77 20.11 -7.12
C ASN A 42 18.27 21.17 -6.12
N ALA A 43 17.83 22.43 -6.27
CA ALA A 43 17.58 23.19 -5.06
C ALA A 43 16.72 22.26 -4.19
N LEU A 44 17.28 21.76 -3.08
CA LEU A 44 16.46 21.11 -2.08
C LEU A 44 15.31 22.07 -1.86
N PRO A 45 14.05 21.60 -1.95
CA PRO A 45 12.91 22.48 -1.75
C PRO A 45 13.20 23.28 -0.49
N GLU A 46 13.06 24.60 -0.57
CA GLU A 46 13.39 25.46 0.55
C GLU A 46 12.57 24.98 1.73
N THR A 47 13.24 24.24 2.62
CA THR A 47 12.64 23.78 3.84
C THR A 47 12.41 25.07 4.58
N THR A 48 11.15 25.48 4.71
CA THR A 48 10.80 26.34 5.82
C THR A 48 11.42 25.66 7.03
N PRO A 49 12.21 26.38 7.86
CA PRO A 49 12.54 25.86 9.17
C PRO A 49 11.22 25.38 9.73
N ILE A 50 11.09 24.07 10.03
CA ILE A 50 10.00 23.59 10.87
C ILE A 50 10.02 24.61 12.01
N PRO A 51 8.99 25.48 12.14
CA PRO A 51 9.02 26.54 13.12
C PRO A 51 9.36 25.82 14.39
N THR A 52 10.57 26.08 14.91
CA THR A 52 11.19 25.36 16.03
C THR A 52 10.06 25.05 16.94
N LEU A 53 9.67 23.76 17.00
CA LEU A 53 8.39 23.35 17.59
C LEU A 53 8.28 24.19 18.84
N ILE A 54 7.40 25.21 18.82
CA ILE A 54 6.98 25.81 20.06
C ILE A 54 6.42 24.57 20.72
N PRO A 55 7.06 24.06 21.81
CA PRO A 55 6.58 22.85 22.44
C PRO A 55 5.10 23.08 22.59
N ALA A 56 4.30 22.22 21.95
CA ALA A 56 2.86 22.42 21.90
C ALA A 56 2.39 22.35 23.35
N THR A 57 2.32 23.51 24.00
CA THR A 57 1.65 23.72 25.28
C THR A 57 0.17 23.90 25.04
N LEU A 58 -0.33 23.50 23.86
CA LEU A 58 -1.67 22.98 23.79
C LEU A 58 -1.75 21.94 24.90
N PRO A 59 -2.70 22.07 25.85
CA PRO A 59 -3.06 20.95 26.69
C PRO A 59 -3.19 19.76 25.74
N ALA A 60 -2.58 18.62 26.08
CA ALA A 60 -2.88 17.39 25.37
C ALA A 60 -4.40 17.40 25.13
N MET A 61 -4.83 17.30 23.87
CA MET A 61 -6.26 17.11 23.64
C MET A 61 -6.63 15.98 24.58
N PRO A 62 -7.59 16.17 25.49
CA PRO A 62 -8.02 15.08 26.34
C PRO A 62 -8.30 13.94 25.37
N MET A 63 -7.70 12.78 25.63
CA MET A 63 -7.95 11.53 24.92
C MET A 63 -9.39 11.04 25.17
N ASP A 64 -10.35 11.97 25.26
CA ASP A 64 -11.76 11.77 25.54
C ASP A 64 -12.61 12.13 24.31
N SER A 65 -12.00 12.26 23.12
CA SER A 65 -12.73 12.50 21.85
C SER A 65 -12.46 11.47 20.76
N ALA A 66 -11.60 10.48 21.01
CA ALA A 66 -11.86 9.16 20.46
C ALA A 66 -12.99 8.56 21.32
N PRO A 67 -13.97 7.82 20.77
CA PRO A 67 -14.71 6.91 21.63
C PRO A 67 -13.65 6.09 22.36
N ALA A 68 -13.69 6.10 23.70
CA ALA A 68 -12.78 5.35 24.52
C ALA A 68 -12.89 3.88 24.10
N LYS A 69 -12.04 3.42 23.18
CA LYS A 69 -11.75 2.01 23.01
C LYS A 69 -11.12 1.60 24.32
N ALA A 70 -11.73 0.60 24.96
CA ALA A 70 -11.21 0.00 26.17
C ALA A 70 -9.71 -0.28 26.00
N ASN A 71 -8.94 0.11 27.02
CA ASN A 71 -7.50 -0.04 27.18
C ASN A 71 -6.74 -0.73 26.03
N ALA A 72 -5.76 -0.04 25.43
CA ALA A 72 -4.75 -0.66 24.56
C ALA A 72 -3.92 -1.78 25.24
N SER A 73 -4.15 -2.06 26.54
CA SER A 73 -3.60 -3.21 27.25
C SER A 73 -4.44 -4.49 27.11
N ASP A 74 -5.66 -4.38 26.57
CA ASP A 74 -6.63 -5.47 26.50
C ASP A 74 -6.94 -5.84 25.03
N GLU A 75 -6.27 -5.23 24.05
CA GLU A 75 -6.41 -5.58 22.63
C GLU A 75 -5.49 -6.75 22.26
N CYS A 76 -6.00 -7.68 21.46
CA CYS A 76 -5.23 -8.84 21.02
C CYS A 76 -4.27 -8.50 19.89
N TYR A 77 -3.14 -9.21 19.83
CA TYR A 77 -2.09 -8.95 18.85
C TYR A 77 -1.97 -10.12 17.87
N ALA A 78 -2.31 -9.89 16.60
CA ALA A 78 -2.36 -10.93 15.57
C ALA A 78 -1.79 -10.44 14.22
N ALA A 79 -1.45 -11.37 13.34
CA ALA A 79 -1.07 -11.03 11.98
C ALA A 79 -2.31 -10.51 11.23
N GLY A 80 -2.16 -9.44 10.45
CA GLY A 80 -3.27 -8.82 9.73
C GLY A 80 -3.97 -9.80 8.78
N ALA A 81 -3.19 -10.66 8.10
CA ALA A 81 -3.74 -11.69 7.22
C ALA A 81 -4.49 -12.80 7.98
N ASP A 82 -4.10 -13.10 9.21
CA ASP A 82 -4.79 -14.08 10.06
C ASP A 82 -6.10 -13.51 10.58
N LEU A 83 -6.15 -12.22 10.92
CA LEU A 83 -7.39 -11.53 11.29
C LEU A 83 -8.40 -11.53 10.13
N VAL A 84 -7.97 -11.22 8.91
CA VAL A 84 -8.82 -11.33 7.71
C VAL A 84 -9.27 -12.78 7.50
N GLY A 85 -8.34 -13.73 7.65
CA GLY A 85 -8.64 -15.15 7.49
C GLY A 85 -9.70 -15.66 8.45
N ALA A 86 -9.59 -15.30 9.73
CA ALA A 86 -10.57 -15.66 10.76
C ALA A 86 -11.95 -15.07 10.46
N TRP A 87 -12.01 -13.80 10.04
CA TRP A 87 -13.27 -13.18 9.59
C TRP A 87 -13.90 -13.93 8.40
N VAL A 88 -13.10 -14.30 7.40
CA VAL A 88 -13.57 -15.08 6.24
C VAL A 88 -14.07 -16.46 6.66
N GLU A 89 -13.33 -17.16 7.51
CA GLU A 89 -13.66 -18.51 7.99
C GLU A 89 -14.92 -18.52 8.88
N ALA A 90 -15.19 -17.42 9.58
CA ALA A 90 -16.43 -17.21 10.32
C ALA A 90 -17.66 -16.91 9.42
N GLY A 91 -17.48 -16.88 8.10
CA GLY A 91 -18.55 -16.58 7.14
C GLY A 91 -18.71 -15.10 6.82
N ALA A 92 -17.68 -14.30 7.10
CA ALA A 92 -17.62 -12.86 6.85
C ALA A 92 -18.80 -12.08 7.48
N PRO A 93 -19.02 -12.18 8.81
CA PRO A 93 -20.07 -11.41 9.47
C PRO A 93 -19.80 -9.89 9.41
N GLU A 94 -20.87 -9.10 9.32
CA GLU A 94 -20.78 -7.63 9.31
C GLU A 94 -20.64 -7.09 10.75
N SER A 95 -21.61 -7.41 11.59
CA SER A 95 -21.72 -6.90 12.97
C SER A 95 -21.50 -7.96 14.04
N ASP A 96 -21.74 -9.22 13.71
CA ASP A 96 -21.60 -10.31 14.66
C ASP A 96 -20.11 -10.56 14.94
N PRO A 97 -19.72 -10.79 16.21
CA PRO A 97 -18.34 -11.06 16.56
C PRO A 97 -17.88 -12.38 15.93
N PHE A 98 -16.61 -12.40 15.51
CA PHE A 98 -15.91 -13.61 15.11
C PHE A 98 -14.70 -13.84 16.00
N GLU A 99 -14.40 -15.11 16.25
CA GLU A 99 -13.25 -15.50 17.05
C GLU A 99 -11.99 -15.61 16.20
N PHE A 100 -10.85 -15.23 16.78
CA PHE A 100 -9.52 -15.50 16.25
C PHE A 100 -8.54 -15.78 17.39
N THR A 101 -7.41 -16.40 17.08
CA THR A 101 -6.35 -16.67 18.06
C THR A 101 -5.24 -15.65 17.89
N ASP A 102 -4.85 -14.99 18.97
CA ASP A 102 -3.73 -14.05 18.98
C ASP A 102 -2.37 -14.77 18.95
N THR A 103 -1.29 -14.00 18.83
CA THR A 103 0.08 -14.55 18.84
C THR A 103 0.52 -15.20 20.16
N ASN A 104 -0.20 -14.94 21.25
CA ASN A 104 0.04 -15.54 22.56
C ASN A 104 -0.82 -16.79 22.81
N GLY A 105 -1.69 -17.17 21.85
CA GLY A 105 -2.60 -18.31 21.97
C GLY A 105 -3.90 -18.01 22.70
N VAL A 106 -4.22 -16.73 22.93
CA VAL A 106 -5.48 -16.28 23.55
C VAL A 106 -6.57 -16.20 22.48
N THR A 107 -7.75 -16.71 22.79
CA THR A 107 -8.94 -16.53 21.95
C THR A 107 -9.50 -15.13 22.14
N CYS A 108 -9.71 -14.44 21.03
CA CYS A 108 -10.18 -13.07 20.98
C CYS A 108 -11.36 -12.95 20.04
N GLU A 109 -12.22 -11.97 20.30
CA GLU A 109 -13.35 -11.62 19.45
C GLU A 109 -13.11 -10.26 18.79
N ALA A 110 -13.42 -10.16 17.50
CA ALA A 110 -13.41 -8.91 16.74
C ALA A 110 -14.66 -8.81 15.87
N THR A 111 -14.92 -7.63 15.31
CA THR A 111 -15.97 -7.39 14.29
C THR A 111 -15.35 -6.88 12.99
N PHE A 112 -16.16 -6.81 11.92
CA PHE A 112 -15.67 -6.30 10.63
C PHE A 112 -15.15 -4.85 10.71
N GLU A 113 -15.60 -4.05 11.68
CA GLU A 113 -15.08 -2.70 11.91
C GLU A 113 -13.56 -2.67 12.15
N GLU A 114 -13.00 -3.76 12.67
CA GLU A 114 -11.56 -3.90 12.92
C GLU A 114 -10.81 -4.50 11.72
N VAL A 115 -11.52 -5.20 10.84
CA VAL A 115 -10.99 -5.76 9.59
C VAL A 115 -10.91 -4.69 8.50
N LEU A 116 -11.92 -3.83 8.37
CA LEU A 116 -12.00 -2.81 7.32
C LEU A 116 -10.77 -1.86 7.24
N PRO A 117 -10.18 -1.43 8.36
CA PRO A 117 -8.90 -0.71 8.37
C PRO A 117 -7.78 -1.37 7.57
N LEU A 118 -7.72 -2.71 7.53
CA LEU A 118 -6.71 -3.45 6.77
C LEU A 118 -6.78 -3.17 5.27
N PHE A 119 -7.94 -2.77 4.76
CA PHE A 119 -8.15 -2.48 3.34
C PHE A 119 -8.15 -0.97 3.03
N THR A 120 -8.46 -0.15 4.04
CA THR A 120 -8.75 1.28 3.84
C THR A 120 -7.63 2.20 4.34
N GLN A 121 -6.74 1.74 5.21
CA GLN A 121 -5.63 2.52 5.71
C GLN A 121 -4.36 2.34 4.86
N SER A 122 -3.71 3.46 4.57
CA SER A 122 -2.39 3.46 3.92
C SER A 122 -1.27 3.24 4.96
N ASN A 123 -0.10 2.82 4.50
CA ASN A 123 1.08 2.51 5.30
C ASN A 123 0.88 1.43 6.37
N LEU A 124 -0.10 0.53 6.16
CA LEU A 124 -0.41 -0.52 7.10
C LEU A 124 0.41 -1.78 6.81
N TRP A 125 0.23 -2.39 5.64
CA TRP A 125 0.90 -3.63 5.25
C TRP A 125 2.42 -3.52 5.20
N TYR A 126 2.93 -2.37 4.75
CA TYR A 126 4.34 -2.01 4.80
C TYR A 126 4.50 -0.50 4.71
N SER A 127 5.69 0.01 5.06
CA SER A 127 5.97 1.45 4.99
C SER A 127 5.88 1.95 3.55
N GLY A 128 5.03 2.95 3.31
CA GLY A 128 4.75 3.48 1.97
C GLY A 128 3.63 2.76 1.22
N SER A 129 2.99 1.74 1.80
CA SER A 129 1.91 1.02 1.14
C SER A 129 0.70 1.93 0.89
N LEU A 130 0.08 1.82 -0.28
CA LEU A 130 -1.24 2.41 -0.50
C LEU A 130 -2.31 1.60 0.25
N SER A 131 -3.48 2.18 0.48
CA SER A 131 -4.65 1.40 0.88
C SER A 131 -5.17 0.58 -0.29
N CYS A 132 -5.77 -0.58 -0.05
CA CYS A 132 -6.42 -1.37 -1.10
C CYS A 132 -7.51 -0.54 -1.81
N SER A 133 -8.25 0.24 -1.02
CA SER A 133 -9.32 1.13 -1.49
C SER A 133 -8.86 2.25 -2.43
N SER A 134 -7.56 2.58 -2.48
CA SER A 134 -7.07 3.62 -3.41
C SER A 134 -7.12 3.18 -4.87
N CYS A 135 -7.07 1.88 -5.12
CA CYS A 135 -7.16 1.29 -6.45
C CYS A 135 -8.47 0.51 -6.63
N HIS A 136 -8.90 -0.22 -5.60
CA HIS A 136 -10.14 -1.00 -5.61
C HIS A 136 -11.25 -0.23 -4.89
N SER A 137 -11.95 0.63 -5.62
CA SER A 137 -12.89 1.61 -5.07
C SER A 137 -14.32 1.38 -5.56
N VAL A 138 -15.26 2.17 -5.03
CA VAL A 138 -16.65 2.24 -5.51
C VAL A 138 -16.78 2.57 -7.00
N THR A 139 -15.76 3.17 -7.62
CA THR A 139 -15.79 3.56 -9.03
C THR A 139 -15.34 2.37 -9.91
N LEU A 140 -16.23 1.39 -10.09
CA LEU A 140 -15.89 0.10 -10.74
C LEU A 140 -15.37 0.24 -12.17
N ALA A 141 -15.87 1.22 -12.93
CA ALA A 141 -15.46 1.48 -14.31
C ALA A 141 -13.95 1.73 -14.49
N VAL A 142 -13.28 2.22 -13.44
CA VAL A 142 -11.83 2.49 -13.45
C VAL A 142 -11.05 1.68 -12.41
N SER A 143 -11.74 0.97 -11.52
CA SER A 143 -11.11 0.15 -10.49
C SER A 143 -10.63 -1.16 -11.11
N PRO A 144 -9.34 -1.54 -10.94
CA PRO A 144 -8.84 -2.81 -11.44
C PRO A 144 -9.69 -3.97 -10.93
N ALA A 145 -9.97 -4.90 -11.84
CA ALA A 145 -10.86 -6.03 -11.62
C ALA A 145 -12.25 -5.66 -11.10
N GLN A 146 -12.77 -4.45 -11.35
CA GLN A 146 -14.13 -4.03 -10.94
C GLN A 146 -14.44 -4.40 -9.48
N LEU A 147 -13.45 -4.19 -8.61
CA LEU A 147 -13.48 -4.57 -7.20
C LEU A 147 -13.54 -3.32 -6.34
N ASP A 148 -14.32 -3.39 -5.27
CA ASP A 148 -14.44 -2.34 -4.27
C ASP A 148 -14.04 -2.91 -2.90
N MET A 149 -12.98 -2.37 -2.30
CA MET A 149 -12.46 -2.76 -0.99
C MET A 149 -12.73 -1.68 0.08
N SER A 150 -13.62 -0.73 -0.20
CA SER A 150 -13.87 0.42 0.68
C SER A 150 -15.01 0.22 1.68
N SER A 151 -15.86 -0.80 1.50
CA SER A 151 -16.94 -1.15 2.43
C SER A 151 -17.16 -2.66 2.51
N TYR A 152 -17.94 -3.09 3.50
CA TYR A 152 -18.38 -4.47 3.66
C TYR A 152 -19.09 -5.00 2.40
N GLU A 153 -20.05 -4.23 1.88
CA GLU A 153 -20.85 -4.58 0.72
C GLU A 153 -19.99 -4.65 -0.54
N GLY A 154 -19.02 -3.75 -0.69
CA GLY A 154 -18.06 -3.77 -1.80
C GLY A 154 -17.26 -5.08 -1.82
N ILE A 155 -16.73 -5.49 -0.67
CA ILE A 155 -15.93 -6.72 -0.52
C ILE A 155 -16.79 -7.95 -0.81
N LEU A 156 -18.01 -8.02 -0.25
CA LEU A 156 -18.93 -9.13 -0.48
C LEU A 156 -19.50 -9.20 -1.91
N ALA A 157 -19.59 -8.07 -2.59
CA ALA A 157 -20.02 -8.05 -3.98
C ALA A 157 -18.95 -8.65 -4.91
N GLY A 158 -17.68 -8.64 -4.50
CA GLY A 158 -16.58 -9.31 -5.19
C GLY A 158 -16.05 -8.55 -6.42
N SER A 159 -15.23 -9.24 -7.19
CA SER A 159 -14.51 -8.68 -8.35
C SER A 159 -15.20 -9.01 -9.67
N ARG A 160 -14.78 -8.39 -10.78
CA ARG A 160 -15.23 -8.64 -12.16
C ARG A 160 -16.75 -8.52 -12.29
N ARG A 161 -17.32 -7.56 -11.57
CA ARG A 161 -18.73 -7.20 -11.69
C ARG A 161 -18.96 -6.44 -12.99
N GLU A 162 -20.05 -6.77 -13.67
CA GLU A 162 -20.64 -5.83 -14.64
C GLU A 162 -21.17 -4.61 -13.85
N ASP A 163 -21.19 -3.43 -14.47
CA ASP A 163 -21.43 -2.15 -13.78
C ASP A 163 -22.72 -2.09 -12.92
N ASP A 164 -23.74 -2.86 -13.26
CA ASP A 164 -25.03 -2.95 -12.57
C ASP A 164 -25.27 -4.26 -11.81
N ALA A 165 -24.31 -5.19 -11.84
CA ALA A 165 -24.47 -6.50 -11.22
C ALA A 165 -24.26 -6.42 -9.69
N PRO A 166 -25.16 -7.02 -8.89
CA PRO A 166 -25.03 -7.00 -7.43
C PRO A 166 -23.87 -7.85 -6.91
N LYS A 167 -23.40 -8.83 -7.70
CA LYS A 167 -22.27 -9.71 -7.37
C LYS A 167 -21.47 -10.07 -8.61
N GLY A 168 -20.19 -10.34 -8.42
CA GLY A 168 -19.27 -10.84 -9.44
C GLY A 168 -18.59 -12.13 -9.00
N THR A 169 -17.29 -12.23 -9.23
CA THR A 169 -16.44 -13.31 -8.76
C THR A 169 -16.20 -13.17 -7.26
N ASP A 170 -16.57 -14.20 -6.51
CA ASP A 170 -16.31 -14.30 -5.08
C ASP A 170 -14.80 -14.26 -4.79
N ILE A 171 -14.41 -13.32 -3.92
CA ILE A 171 -13.02 -13.14 -3.50
C ILE A 171 -12.72 -13.79 -2.15
N LEU A 172 -13.74 -14.28 -1.43
CA LEU A 172 -13.63 -14.86 -0.09
C LEU A 172 -13.65 -16.40 -0.09
N GLY A 173 -13.73 -17.02 -1.27
CA GLY A 173 -13.58 -18.47 -1.42
C GLY A 173 -14.67 -19.29 -0.74
N GLY A 174 -15.89 -18.76 -0.64
CA GLY A 174 -17.01 -19.39 0.05
C GLY A 174 -16.79 -19.60 1.54
N GLY A 175 -16.00 -18.74 2.17
CA GLY A 175 -15.62 -18.86 3.59
C GLY A 175 -14.41 -19.77 3.83
N ASN A 176 -13.73 -20.23 2.77
CA ASN A 176 -12.46 -20.93 2.90
C ASN A 176 -11.30 -19.98 2.59
N TRP A 177 -10.65 -19.47 3.65
CA TRP A 177 -9.62 -18.45 3.53
C TRP A 177 -8.51 -18.83 2.55
N LYS A 178 -7.93 -20.02 2.69
CA LYS A 178 -6.81 -20.48 1.84
C LYS A 178 -7.20 -20.74 0.38
N LEU A 179 -8.48 -20.92 0.09
CA LEU A 179 -8.98 -21.05 -1.28
C LEU A 179 -9.46 -19.72 -1.87
N SER A 180 -9.47 -18.66 -1.07
CA SER A 180 -9.96 -17.35 -1.48
C SER A 180 -8.99 -16.66 -2.46
N LEU A 181 -9.54 -15.82 -3.34
CA LEU A 181 -8.70 -14.95 -4.18
C LEU A 181 -7.99 -13.91 -3.33
N LEU A 182 -8.65 -13.41 -2.27
CA LEU A 182 -8.05 -12.42 -1.37
C LEU A 182 -6.78 -12.97 -0.70
N TYR A 183 -6.78 -14.23 -0.26
CA TYR A 183 -5.57 -14.88 0.27
C TYR A 183 -4.46 -14.95 -0.78
N GLN A 184 -4.77 -15.34 -2.02
CA GLN A 184 -3.77 -15.40 -3.09
C GLN A 184 -3.11 -14.04 -3.34
N PHE A 185 -3.86 -12.93 -3.25
CA PHE A 185 -3.31 -11.59 -3.44
C PHE A 185 -2.62 -11.00 -2.20
N LEU A 186 -2.92 -11.50 -1.00
CA LEU A 186 -2.22 -11.09 0.22
C LEU A 186 -0.98 -11.94 0.51
N ALA A 187 -1.04 -13.25 0.29
CA ALA A 187 -0.01 -14.20 0.71
C ALA A 187 0.90 -14.70 -0.41
N GLU A 188 0.52 -14.51 -1.67
CA GLU A 188 1.30 -14.94 -2.82
C GLU A 188 1.71 -13.75 -3.68
N THR A 189 2.81 -13.92 -4.42
CA THR A 189 3.29 -12.90 -5.36
C THR A 189 2.58 -13.07 -6.70
N GLN A 190 2.06 -11.97 -7.24
CA GLN A 190 1.36 -11.93 -8.54
C GLN A 190 2.12 -11.00 -9.49
N PRO A 191 3.31 -11.41 -9.99
CA PRO A 191 4.23 -10.51 -10.70
C PRO A 191 3.69 -10.02 -12.04
N GLU A 192 2.68 -10.69 -12.58
CA GLU A 192 1.99 -10.31 -13.81
C GLU A 192 0.88 -9.28 -13.59
N VAL A 193 0.50 -9.01 -12.33
CA VAL A 193 -0.56 -8.05 -11.96
C VAL A 193 0.09 -6.77 -11.43
N PRO A 194 -0.07 -5.63 -12.11
CA PRO A 194 0.50 -4.37 -11.66
C PRO A 194 0.08 -4.02 -10.22
N GLY A 195 1.06 -3.74 -9.36
CA GLY A 195 0.84 -3.40 -7.95
C GLY A 195 0.80 -4.59 -6.97
N HIS A 196 1.01 -5.83 -7.44
CA HIS A 196 1.01 -7.05 -6.62
C HIS A 196 2.28 -7.89 -6.80
N ASP A 197 3.42 -7.22 -6.95
CA ASP A 197 4.74 -7.81 -7.21
C ASP A 197 5.42 -8.43 -5.98
N ALA A 198 4.81 -8.30 -4.80
CA ALA A 198 5.28 -8.92 -3.56
C ALA A 198 4.09 -9.43 -2.72
N ALA A 199 4.33 -10.50 -1.95
CA ALA A 199 3.40 -10.93 -0.90
C ALA A 199 3.38 -9.91 0.24
N LEU A 200 2.20 -9.67 0.82
CA LEU A 200 1.96 -8.72 1.91
C LEU A 200 1.87 -9.40 3.29
N SER A 201 1.48 -10.67 3.33
CA SER A 201 1.05 -11.35 4.56
C SER A 201 2.16 -11.73 5.53
N SER A 202 3.44 -11.45 5.24
CA SER A 202 4.54 -11.97 6.04
C SER A 202 4.83 -11.19 7.32
N ASP A 203 4.53 -9.89 7.37
CA ASP A 203 5.12 -9.01 8.40
C ASP A 203 4.14 -8.06 9.11
N LEU A 204 2.92 -7.89 8.61
CA LEU A 204 1.95 -7.00 9.26
C LEU A 204 1.36 -7.64 10.51
N MET A 205 1.62 -7.00 11.65
CA MET A 205 0.99 -7.29 12.92
C MET A 205 0.10 -6.13 13.36
N VAL A 206 -1.10 -6.45 13.87
CA VAL A 206 -2.10 -5.47 14.28
C VAL A 206 -2.64 -5.76 15.68
N TYR A 207 -3.05 -4.70 16.37
CA TYR A 207 -3.88 -4.81 17.56
C TYR A 207 -5.35 -4.75 17.12
N ALA A 208 -6.12 -5.77 17.49
CA ALA A 208 -7.53 -5.89 17.16
C ALA A 208 -8.24 -6.77 18.20
N GLY A 209 -9.53 -6.58 18.35
CA GLY A 209 -10.39 -7.41 19.17
C GLY A 209 -10.08 -7.38 20.67
N THR A 210 -10.83 -8.17 21.42
CA THR A 210 -10.67 -8.31 22.87
C THR A 210 -10.66 -9.78 23.27
N PRO A 211 -9.86 -10.19 24.28
CA PRO A 211 -9.87 -11.54 24.81
C PRO A 211 -11.28 -11.98 25.23
N VAL A 212 -11.67 -13.19 24.83
CA VAL A 212 -12.89 -13.81 25.33
C VAL A 212 -12.65 -14.23 26.79
N PRO A 213 -13.53 -13.86 27.74
CA PRO A 213 -13.39 -14.31 29.12
C PRO A 213 -13.39 -15.84 29.17
N GLU A 214 -12.36 -16.44 29.79
CA GLU A 214 -12.38 -17.89 30.06
C GLU A 214 -13.63 -18.22 30.88
N GLU A 215 -14.46 -19.16 30.38
CA GLU A 215 -15.56 -19.69 31.17
C GLU A 215 -15.00 -20.29 32.47
N THR A 216 -15.30 -19.64 33.60
CA THR A 216 -15.03 -20.20 34.92
C THR A 216 -15.91 -21.42 35.10
N THR A 217 -15.33 -22.61 34.82
CA THR A 217 -16.02 -23.87 35.08
C THR A 217 -16.26 -23.98 36.61
N PRO A 218 -17.51 -24.17 37.07
CA PRO A 218 -17.82 -24.26 38.50
C PRO A 218 -17.29 -25.54 39.17
#